data_AF-A0A954D1C6-F1
#
_entry.id   AF-A0A954D1C6-F1
#
_cell.length_a   1.000
_cell.length_b   1.000
_cell.length_c   1.000
_cell.angle_alpha   90.00
_cell.angle_beta   90.00
_cell.angle_gamma   90.00
#
_symmetry.space_group_name_H-M   'P 1'
#
loop_
_entity.id
_entity.type
_entity.pdbx_description
1 polymer ?
#
loop_
_entity_poly.entity_id
_entity_poly.type
_entity_poly.pdbx_seq_one_letter_code
_entity_poly.pdbx_strand_id
1 'polypeptide(L)'
;RDGQHQQGTGLQEVRGAHREGVTMPFVRSAVHGLTVLVLVVPFHGCRRAAQQVGVPGVPNAHKTVAASRAVRRAFDGAPPVIPHQSFGADCRSCHTGQGTKVDGVGFAPPTPHGEQVDGAMRRCRQCHVFQIANDQFKPSEFVGLPQDLRHGRRLHPFAPPVIPHQILLRERCAACHTGPAAREEIRCSHPERVRCRQCHVPATTSDTFTR
;
A
#
# COMPACT_ATOMS: atom_id res chain seq x y z
N ARG A 1 -39.02 24.44 29.71
CA ARG A 1 -38.46 25.72 29.21
C ARG A 1 -37.41 25.39 28.17
N ASP A 2 -37.76 24.57 27.17
CA ASP A 2 -38.60 24.87 25.97
C ASP A 2 -37.62 25.33 24.87
N GLY A 3 -37.57 24.81 23.65
CA GLY A 3 -38.26 23.78 22.87
C GLY A 3 -37.41 23.64 21.57
N GLN A 4 -37.21 22.44 21.00
CA GLN A 4 -37.92 21.92 19.81
C GLN A 4 -37.90 22.90 18.60
N HIS A 5 -37.52 22.54 17.35
CA HIS A 5 -37.91 21.42 16.48
C HIS A 5 -36.96 21.41 15.24
N GLN A 6 -36.51 20.26 14.70
CA GLN A 6 -37.01 19.56 13.47
C GLN A 6 -36.89 20.39 12.17
N GLN A 7 -36.58 19.92 10.96
CA GLN A 7 -36.33 18.63 10.29
C GLN A 7 -35.82 19.00 8.86
N GLY A 8 -35.14 18.10 8.14
CA GLY A 8 -34.78 18.33 6.74
C GLY A 8 -34.21 17.09 6.05
N THR A 9 -35.11 16.26 5.55
CA THR A 9 -34.93 15.03 4.78
C THR A 9 -34.31 15.23 3.39
N GLY A 10 -33.57 14.25 2.87
CA GLY A 10 -33.12 14.20 1.47
C GLY A 10 -32.46 12.88 1.08
N LEU A 11 -33.27 11.82 0.95
CA LEU A 11 -32.95 10.56 0.26
C LEU A 11 -32.76 10.82 -1.24
N GLN A 12 -31.66 10.37 -1.83
CA GLN A 12 -31.58 9.19 -2.72
C GLN A 12 -32.32 9.36 -4.06
N GLU A 13 -31.56 9.72 -5.11
CA GLU A 13 -31.92 9.37 -6.49
C GLU A 13 -30.74 8.66 -7.16
N VAL A 14 -30.95 7.38 -7.46
CA VAL A 14 -30.14 6.56 -8.34
C VAL A 14 -30.91 6.46 -9.66
N ARG A 15 -30.38 7.08 -10.72
CA ARG A 15 -30.85 6.98 -12.12
C ARG A 15 -29.59 7.05 -12.99
N GLY A 16 -29.36 6.25 -14.03
CA GLY A 16 -30.08 5.12 -14.60
C GLY A 16 -29.11 4.41 -15.55
N ALA A 17 -29.19 3.07 -15.60
CA ALA A 17 -28.48 2.28 -16.59
C ALA A 17 -29.40 2.08 -17.80
N HIS A 18 -29.08 2.72 -18.93
CA HIS A 18 -29.69 2.40 -20.22
C HIS A 18 -28.94 1.22 -20.83
N ARG A 19 -29.62 0.06 -20.82
CA ARG A 19 -29.36 -1.06 -21.72
C ARG A 19 -30.11 -0.78 -23.01
N GLU A 20 -29.38 -0.50 -24.08
CA GLU A 20 -29.93 -0.57 -25.43
C GLU A 20 -29.58 -1.94 -26.02
N GLY A 21 -30.61 -2.76 -26.17
CA GLY A 21 -30.56 -3.94 -27.03
C GLY A 21 -30.64 -3.47 -28.48
N VAL A 22 -29.77 -4.03 -29.32
CA VAL A 22 -29.91 -3.94 -30.78
C VAL A 22 -29.84 -5.35 -31.35
N THR A 23 -30.74 -5.53 -32.29
CA THR A 23 -31.24 -6.72 -32.97
C THR A 23 -30.21 -7.39 -33.88
N MET A 24 -30.23 -8.72 -33.91
CA MET A 24 -29.59 -9.53 -34.95
C MET A 24 -30.47 -9.58 -36.20
N PRO A 25 -29.89 -9.42 -37.40
CA PRO A 25 -30.40 -10.10 -38.58
C PRO A 25 -29.42 -11.19 -39.03
N PHE A 26 -29.93 -12.42 -39.06
CA PHE A 26 -29.48 -13.43 -40.00
C PHE A 26 -29.74 -12.93 -41.43
N VAL A 27 -28.82 -13.15 -42.37
CA VAL A 27 -29.06 -13.72 -43.72
C VAL A 27 -27.78 -13.67 -44.58
N ARG A 28 -27.38 -14.89 -44.98
CA ARG A 28 -26.76 -15.39 -46.23
C ARG A 28 -25.52 -14.75 -46.87
N SER A 29 -24.61 -15.66 -47.17
CA SER A 29 -23.38 -15.58 -47.97
C SER A 29 -23.50 -14.81 -49.29
N ALA A 30 -22.49 -13.97 -49.53
CA ALA A 30 -21.93 -13.75 -50.86
C ALA A 30 -20.42 -13.52 -50.69
N VAL A 31 -19.63 -14.41 -51.29
CA VAL A 31 -18.16 -14.38 -51.28
C VAL A 31 -17.71 -13.31 -52.26
N HIS A 32 -17.24 -12.16 -51.79
CA HIS A 32 -16.42 -11.23 -52.58
C HIS A 32 -15.25 -10.76 -51.71
N GLY A 33 -14.03 -11.01 -52.20
CA GLY A 33 -12.78 -10.73 -51.50
C GLY A 33 -12.63 -9.24 -51.19
N LEU A 34 -12.68 -8.91 -49.90
CA LEU A 34 -12.29 -7.63 -49.36
C LEU A 34 -11.12 -7.88 -48.41
N THR A 35 -9.93 -7.44 -48.80
CA THR A 35 -8.73 -7.48 -47.98
C THR A 35 -8.97 -6.60 -46.75
N VAL A 36 -9.32 -7.21 -45.62
CA VAL A 36 -9.44 -6.50 -44.34
C VAL A 36 -8.05 -6.20 -43.83
N LEU A 37 -7.64 -4.93 -43.92
CA LEU A 37 -6.49 -4.40 -43.21
C LEU A 37 -6.81 -4.48 -41.71
N VAL A 38 -6.34 -5.53 -41.04
CA VAL A 38 -6.46 -5.65 -39.58
C VAL A 38 -5.52 -4.62 -38.97
N LEU A 39 -6.09 -3.46 -38.63
CA LEU A 39 -5.42 -2.43 -37.86
C LEU A 39 -5.29 -2.97 -36.43
N VAL A 40 -4.15 -3.62 -36.15
CA VAL A 40 -3.76 -4.03 -34.80
C VAL A 40 -3.54 -2.74 -34.01
N VAL A 41 -4.59 -2.27 -33.32
CA VAL A 41 -4.46 -1.19 -32.36
C VAL A 41 -3.65 -1.74 -31.19
N PRO A 42 -2.40 -1.27 -30.97
CA PRO A 42 -1.66 -1.70 -29.80
C PRO A 42 -2.44 -1.21 -28.58
N PHE A 43 -3.03 -2.14 -27.84
CA PHE A 43 -3.50 -1.90 -26.49
C PHE A 43 -2.30 -1.47 -25.66
N HIS A 44 -2.02 -0.16 -25.67
CA HIS A 44 -1.17 0.49 -24.70
C HIS A 44 -1.91 0.36 -23.38
N GLY A 45 -1.64 -0.74 -22.68
CA GLY A 45 -2.10 -0.95 -21.32
C GLY A 45 -1.71 0.29 -20.52
N CYS A 46 -2.70 1.10 -20.18
CA CYS A 46 -2.53 2.20 -19.24
C CYS A 46 -2.12 1.58 -17.91
N ARG A 47 -0.81 1.39 -17.71
CA ARG A 47 -0.21 1.36 -16.38
C ARG A 47 -0.53 2.74 -15.79
N ARG A 48 -1.60 2.85 -15.02
CA ARG A 48 -1.81 4.01 -14.14
C ARG A 48 -0.56 4.10 -13.27
N ALA A 49 0.31 5.05 -13.58
CA ALA A 49 1.40 5.42 -12.69
C ALA A 49 0.78 5.64 -11.31
N ALA A 50 1.25 4.92 -10.30
CA ALA A 50 0.73 5.06 -8.95
C ALA A 50 0.81 6.53 -8.55
N GLN A 51 -0.33 7.16 -8.29
CA GLN A 51 -0.41 8.58 -8.00
C GLN A 51 0.48 8.90 -6.80
N GLN A 52 1.44 9.79 -6.99
CA GLN A 52 2.36 10.20 -5.93
C GLN A 52 1.61 11.06 -4.91
N VAL A 53 1.58 10.62 -3.65
CA VAL A 53 0.92 11.36 -2.56
C VAL A 53 1.97 12.16 -1.80
N GLY A 54 1.81 13.49 -1.70
CA GLY A 54 2.74 14.35 -0.96
C GLY A 54 2.77 14.04 0.55
N VAL A 55 3.92 14.28 1.19
CA VAL A 55 4.08 14.26 2.65
C VAL A 55 3.66 15.63 3.21
N PRO A 56 2.68 15.70 4.14
CA PRO A 56 2.23 16.98 4.69
C PRO A 56 3.37 17.77 5.33
N GLY A 57 3.44 19.07 5.03
CA GLY A 57 4.46 19.99 5.59
C GLY A 57 5.86 19.82 5.01
N VAL A 58 6.05 18.97 4.00
CA VAL A 58 7.38 18.67 3.42
C VAL A 58 7.34 18.82 1.90
N PRO A 59 7.78 19.98 1.35
CA PRO A 59 7.80 20.22 -0.09
C PRO A 59 8.61 19.17 -0.85
N ASN A 60 8.08 18.73 -2.00
CA ASN A 60 8.69 17.76 -2.92
C ASN A 60 9.00 16.37 -2.30
N ALA A 61 8.39 16.04 -1.17
CA ALA A 61 8.48 14.71 -0.56
C ALA A 61 7.19 13.93 -0.82
N HIS A 62 7.33 12.66 -1.21
CA HIS A 62 6.19 11.79 -1.50
C HIS A 62 6.17 10.57 -0.58
N LYS A 63 4.97 10.19 -0.12
CA LYS A 63 4.72 8.95 0.62
C LYS A 63 4.98 7.77 -0.32
N THR A 64 5.83 6.85 0.10
CA THR A 64 6.04 5.61 -0.66
C THR A 64 4.74 4.80 -0.65
N VAL A 65 4.30 4.27 -1.80
CA VAL A 65 3.13 3.37 -1.88
C VAL A 65 3.51 1.96 -1.43
N ALA A 66 2.53 1.18 -0.96
CA ALA A 66 2.79 -0.17 -0.44
C ALA A 66 3.47 -1.08 -1.49
N ALA A 67 3.01 -1.02 -2.75
CA ALA A 67 3.63 -1.74 -3.86
C ALA A 67 5.12 -1.38 -4.05
N SER A 68 5.49 -0.11 -3.96
CA SER A 68 6.90 0.32 -4.06
C SER A 68 7.75 -0.14 -2.87
N ARG A 69 7.16 -0.39 -1.70
CA ARG A 69 7.87 -1.02 -0.57
C ARG A 69 7.99 -2.53 -0.79
N ALA A 70 6.96 -3.16 -1.34
CA ALA A 70 6.94 -4.59 -1.64
C ALA A 70 8.04 -4.98 -2.62
N VAL A 71 8.25 -4.23 -3.70
CA VAL A 71 9.32 -4.51 -4.70
C VAL A 71 10.74 -4.39 -4.15
N ARG A 72 10.94 -3.76 -2.98
CA ARG A 72 12.25 -3.68 -2.32
C ARG A 72 12.54 -4.90 -1.45
N ARG A 73 11.60 -5.83 -1.33
CA ARG A 73 11.71 -7.05 -0.53
C ARG A 73 11.70 -8.25 -1.46
N ALA A 74 12.47 -9.28 -1.13
CA ALA A 74 12.44 -10.55 -1.86
C ALA A 74 11.10 -11.29 -1.66
N PHE A 75 10.50 -11.18 -0.47
CA PHE A 75 9.21 -11.77 -0.10
C PHE A 75 8.59 -10.99 1.08
N ASP A 76 7.33 -11.25 1.42
CA ASP A 76 6.69 -10.62 2.58
C ASP A 76 7.38 -11.02 3.88
N GLY A 77 7.98 -10.03 4.55
CA GLY A 77 8.75 -10.21 5.78
C GLY A 77 10.24 -10.00 5.55
N ALA A 78 10.75 -10.24 4.34
CA ALA A 78 12.16 -10.03 4.02
C ALA A 78 12.57 -8.56 4.24
N PRO A 79 13.74 -8.27 4.83
CA PRO A 79 14.20 -6.90 5.00
C PRO A 79 14.31 -6.19 3.64
N PRO A 80 13.87 -4.93 3.52
CA PRO A 80 13.98 -4.19 2.27
C PRO A 80 15.44 -3.82 1.97
N VAL A 81 15.81 -3.82 0.70
CA VAL A 81 17.05 -3.21 0.23
C VAL A 81 17.04 -1.70 0.49
N ILE A 82 18.23 -1.14 0.71
CA ILE A 82 18.44 0.30 0.92
C ILE A 82 18.48 0.98 -0.47
N PRO A 83 17.51 1.85 -0.80
CA PRO A 83 17.35 2.40 -2.15
C PRO A 83 18.12 3.72 -2.36
N HIS A 84 19.09 4.03 -1.51
CA HIS A 84 19.89 5.24 -1.57
C HIS A 84 21.36 4.88 -1.29
N GLN A 85 22.27 5.76 -1.69
CA GLN A 85 23.69 5.63 -1.39
C GLN A 85 23.99 5.73 0.11
N SER A 86 25.15 5.24 0.53
CA SER A 86 25.63 5.41 1.90
C SER A 86 26.02 6.87 2.15
N PHE A 87 25.49 7.48 3.21
CA PHE A 87 25.86 8.85 3.63
C PHE A 87 26.99 8.87 4.67
N GLY A 88 27.53 7.72 5.07
CA GLY A 88 28.50 7.63 6.16
C GLY A 88 27.94 8.01 7.54
N ALA A 89 26.62 8.20 7.65
CA ALA A 89 25.92 8.56 8.89
C ALA A 89 25.24 7.34 9.54
N ASP A 90 24.94 7.46 10.83
CA ASP A 90 24.10 6.48 11.54
C ASP A 90 22.70 6.43 10.91
N CYS A 91 22.19 5.23 10.64
CA CYS A 91 20.90 5.04 9.95
C CYS A 91 19.74 5.75 10.69
N ARG A 92 19.77 5.80 12.02
CA ARG A 92 18.72 6.37 12.87
C ARG A 92 18.69 7.90 12.85
N SER A 93 19.72 8.55 12.30
CA SER A 93 19.70 10.00 12.10
C SER A 93 18.57 10.44 11.15
N CYS A 94 18.22 9.59 10.18
CA CYS A 94 17.11 9.82 9.25
C CYS A 94 15.93 8.88 9.48
N HIS A 95 16.18 7.61 9.86
CA HIS A 95 15.14 6.62 10.15
C HIS A 95 14.67 6.68 11.62
N THR A 96 14.25 7.87 12.05
CA THR A 96 13.82 8.15 13.42
C THR A 96 12.46 7.50 13.74
N GLY A 97 11.91 7.73 14.94
CA GLY A 97 10.57 7.25 15.28
C GLY A 97 9.43 7.86 14.46
N GLN A 98 9.66 9.00 13.81
CA GLN A 98 8.70 9.68 12.93
C GLN A 98 9.14 9.72 11.46
N GLY A 99 10.39 9.36 11.19
CA GLY A 99 11.03 9.59 9.90
C GLY A 99 11.36 11.07 9.69
N THR A 100 12.21 11.35 8.71
CA THR A 100 12.72 12.70 8.46
C THR A 100 12.88 12.92 6.96
N LYS A 101 12.70 14.16 6.50
CA LYS A 101 13.06 14.54 5.13
C LYS A 101 14.59 14.57 4.99
N VAL A 102 15.10 13.98 3.92
CA VAL A 102 16.50 14.06 3.51
C VAL A 102 16.54 14.78 2.17
N ASP A 103 17.20 15.93 2.13
CA ASP A 103 17.27 16.75 0.92
C ASP A 103 17.98 16.01 -0.21
N GLY A 104 17.46 16.16 -1.43
CA GLY A 104 17.93 15.44 -2.60
C GLY A 104 17.58 13.93 -2.65
N VAL A 105 16.97 13.38 -1.59
CA VAL A 105 16.66 11.93 -1.50
C VAL A 105 15.16 11.67 -1.31
N GLY A 106 14.49 12.45 -0.47
CA GLY A 106 13.06 12.30 -0.16
C GLY A 106 12.81 12.04 1.32
N PHE A 107 11.70 11.39 1.65
CA PHE A 107 11.32 11.14 3.04
C PHE A 107 11.84 9.78 3.52
N ALA A 108 12.72 9.77 4.52
CA ALA A 108 13.18 8.57 5.18
C ALA A 108 12.06 8.03 6.09
N PRO A 109 11.53 6.81 5.86
CA PRO A 109 10.46 6.27 6.69
C PRO A 109 10.97 5.97 8.11
N PRO A 110 10.10 6.09 9.13
CA PRO A 110 10.45 5.64 10.46
C PRO A 110 10.73 4.13 10.51
N THR A 111 11.59 3.72 11.44
CA THR A 111 11.87 2.29 11.66
C THR A 111 10.64 1.56 12.21
N PRO A 112 10.21 0.44 11.60
CA PRO A 112 9.05 -0.32 12.07
C PRO A 112 9.41 -1.31 13.19
N HIS A 113 10.69 -1.47 13.51
CA HIS A 113 11.16 -2.33 14.58
C HIS A 113 10.86 -1.69 15.94
N GLY A 114 10.69 -2.51 16.97
CA GLY A 114 10.42 -2.06 18.34
C GLY A 114 11.44 -1.04 18.87
N GLU A 115 11.06 -0.27 19.89
CA GLU A 115 11.89 0.82 20.42
C GLU A 115 13.08 0.31 21.25
N GLN A 116 12.96 -0.89 21.81
CA GLN A 116 13.98 -1.61 22.57
C GLN A 116 14.94 -2.38 21.64
N VAL A 117 15.64 -1.64 20.78
CA VAL A 117 16.68 -2.21 19.93
C VAL A 117 18.01 -2.19 20.66
N ASP A 118 18.23 -3.18 21.52
CA ASP A 118 19.56 -3.56 21.98
C ASP A 118 20.11 -4.71 21.12
N GLY A 119 21.43 -4.89 21.12
CA GLY A 119 22.09 -5.99 20.41
C GLY A 119 21.94 -5.95 18.88
N ALA A 120 21.48 -7.05 18.28
CA ALA A 120 21.49 -7.28 16.83
C ALA A 120 20.69 -6.23 16.03
N MET A 121 19.61 -5.69 16.58
CA MET A 121 18.75 -4.74 15.86
C MET A 121 19.35 -3.32 15.73
N ARG A 122 20.47 -3.04 16.41
CA ARG A 122 21.27 -1.82 16.21
C ARG A 122 22.12 -1.90 14.95
N ARG A 123 22.41 -3.11 14.46
CA ARG A 123 23.29 -3.35 13.32
C ARG A 123 22.46 -3.52 12.05
N CYS A 124 21.81 -2.44 11.60
CA CYS A 124 20.86 -2.45 10.48
C CYS A 124 21.40 -3.17 9.22
N ARG A 125 22.70 -3.01 8.95
CA ARG A 125 23.41 -3.61 7.81
C ARG A 125 23.58 -5.13 7.88
N GLN A 126 23.20 -5.78 8.98
CA GLN A 126 23.11 -7.24 9.04
C GLN A 126 21.94 -7.79 8.23
N CYS A 127 20.87 -6.99 8.10
CA CYS A 127 19.65 -7.40 7.40
C CYS A 127 19.39 -6.54 6.15
N HIS A 128 19.71 -5.25 6.22
CA HIS A 128 19.48 -4.30 5.13
C HIS A 128 20.75 -4.08 4.32
N VAL A 129 20.69 -4.37 3.03
CA VAL A 129 21.82 -4.22 2.11
C VAL A 129 21.56 -3.10 1.11
N PHE A 130 22.63 -2.41 0.72
CA PHE A 130 22.58 -1.41 -0.33
C PHE A 130 22.34 -2.06 -1.69
N GLN A 131 21.43 -1.49 -2.47
CA GLN A 131 21.27 -1.89 -3.86
C GLN A 131 22.36 -1.20 -4.70
N ILE A 132 23.26 -1.99 -5.27
CA ILE A 132 24.39 -1.50 -6.09
C ILE A 132 24.19 -1.72 -7.60
N ALA A 133 23.18 -2.51 -7.98
CA ALA A 133 22.81 -2.79 -9.37
C ALA A 133 21.29 -2.99 -9.47
N ASN A 134 20.73 -2.71 -10.65
CA ASN A 134 19.31 -2.96 -10.94
C ASN A 134 19.08 -4.29 -11.68
N ASP A 135 20.14 -4.87 -12.24
CA ASP A 135 20.09 -6.08 -13.04
C ASP A 135 20.66 -7.29 -12.28
N GLN A 136 20.20 -8.48 -12.65
CA GLN A 136 20.69 -9.73 -12.10
C GLN A 136 21.86 -10.25 -12.94
N PHE A 137 22.90 -10.79 -12.29
CA PHE A 137 23.99 -11.47 -13.01
C PHE A 137 23.48 -12.71 -13.78
N LYS A 138 22.53 -13.44 -13.18
CA LYS A 138 21.80 -14.55 -13.78
C LYS A 138 20.35 -14.49 -13.29
N PRO A 139 19.35 -14.81 -14.14
CA PRO A 139 17.96 -14.89 -13.71
C PRO A 139 17.78 -15.86 -12.54
N SER A 140 16.94 -15.47 -11.58
CA SER A 140 16.50 -16.31 -10.47
C SER A 140 15.07 -16.81 -10.71
N GLU A 141 14.83 -18.09 -10.44
CA GLU A 141 13.48 -18.70 -10.43
C GLU A 141 12.78 -18.59 -9.08
N PHE A 142 13.41 -17.93 -8.09
CA PHE A 142 12.83 -17.75 -6.77
C PHE A 142 11.52 -16.95 -6.83
N VAL A 143 10.44 -17.54 -6.33
CA VAL A 143 9.15 -16.87 -6.16
C VAL A 143 8.91 -16.65 -4.66
N GLY A 144 8.98 -15.38 -4.24
CA GLY A 144 8.74 -15.00 -2.85
C GLY A 144 7.25 -15.00 -2.48
N LEU A 145 6.95 -15.14 -1.18
CA LEU A 145 5.62 -14.90 -0.64
C LEU A 145 5.18 -13.46 -1.00
N PRO A 146 4.05 -13.25 -1.68
CA PRO A 146 3.58 -11.89 -2.00
C PRO A 146 3.17 -11.16 -0.73
N GLN A 147 3.38 -9.84 -0.70
CA GLN A 147 2.86 -9.01 0.39
C GLN A 147 1.33 -9.01 0.39
N ASP A 148 0.73 -9.22 1.57
CA ASP A 148 -0.70 -9.03 1.74
C ASP A 148 -1.03 -7.52 1.72
N LEU A 149 -1.57 -7.06 0.59
CA LEU A 149 -2.00 -5.67 0.39
C LEU A 149 -3.50 -5.47 0.67
N ARG A 150 -4.19 -6.47 1.23
CA ARG A 150 -5.61 -6.35 1.56
C ARG A 150 -5.81 -5.39 2.73
N HIS A 151 -6.96 -4.72 2.74
CA HIS A 151 -7.40 -3.96 3.90
C HIS A 151 -7.72 -4.90 5.07
N GLY A 152 -7.44 -4.45 6.29
CA GLY A 152 -7.84 -5.16 7.49
C GLY A 152 -9.36 -5.28 7.56
N ARG A 153 -9.87 -6.52 7.52
CA ARG A 153 -11.29 -6.82 7.64
C ARG A 153 -11.84 -6.32 8.98
N ARG A 154 -13.10 -5.90 8.97
CA ARG A 154 -13.84 -5.45 10.15
C ARG A 154 -15.13 -6.26 10.26
N LEU A 155 -15.59 -6.48 11.49
CA LEU A 155 -16.91 -7.05 11.74
C LEU A 155 -18.03 -6.06 11.37
N HIS A 156 -17.83 -4.78 11.68
CA HIS A 156 -18.73 -3.67 11.34
C HIS A 156 -17.90 -2.36 11.25
N PRO A 157 -18.45 -1.23 10.76
CA PRO A 157 -17.67 0.00 10.50
C PRO A 157 -16.86 0.52 11.69
N PHE A 158 -17.41 0.42 12.90
CA PHE A 158 -16.75 0.85 14.15
C PHE A 158 -15.86 -0.22 14.81
N ALA A 159 -15.84 -1.46 14.31
CA ALA A 159 -15.00 -2.51 14.86
C ALA A 159 -13.52 -2.23 14.51
N PRO A 160 -12.56 -2.50 15.41
CA PRO A 160 -11.15 -2.48 15.07
C PRO A 160 -10.87 -3.44 13.88
N PRO A 161 -10.10 -3.02 12.87
CA PRO A 161 -9.67 -3.90 11.80
C PRO A 161 -8.68 -4.93 12.33
N VAL A 162 -8.77 -6.15 11.82
CA VAL A 162 -7.71 -7.16 12.00
C VAL A 162 -6.42 -6.70 11.31
N ILE A 163 -5.28 -7.11 11.85
CA ILE A 163 -3.96 -6.80 11.28
C ILE A 163 -3.71 -7.81 10.14
N PRO A 164 -3.68 -7.39 8.86
CA PRO A 164 -3.59 -8.31 7.73
C PRO A 164 -2.17 -8.79 7.43
N HIS A 165 -1.16 -8.27 8.13
CA HIS A 165 0.25 -8.56 7.85
C HIS A 165 0.97 -9.10 9.09
N GLN A 166 2.14 -9.71 8.85
CA GLN A 166 3.03 -10.16 9.92
C GLN A 166 3.48 -9.00 10.82
N ILE A 167 3.60 -9.27 12.12
CA ILE A 167 3.98 -8.27 13.15
C ILE A 167 5.45 -8.36 13.50
N LEU A 168 6.08 -9.53 13.37
CA LEU A 168 7.50 -9.70 13.66
C LEU A 168 8.34 -8.73 12.79
N LEU A 169 9.23 -7.98 13.43
CA LEU A 169 10.03 -6.88 12.87
C LEU A 169 9.19 -5.69 12.33
N ARG A 170 7.91 -5.62 12.68
CA ARG A 170 6.97 -4.52 12.39
C ARG A 170 6.15 -4.14 13.62
N GLU A 171 6.73 -4.29 14.80
CA GLU A 171 6.04 -4.13 16.08
C GLU A 171 5.66 -2.68 16.38
N ARG A 172 6.41 -1.71 15.82
CA ARG A 172 6.12 -0.28 15.96
C ARG A 172 5.06 0.16 14.95
N CYS A 173 3.81 -0.18 15.23
CA CYS A 173 2.64 0.10 14.38
C CYS A 173 2.58 1.57 13.91
N ALA A 174 2.93 2.50 14.79
CA ALA A 174 2.96 3.94 14.52
C ALA A 174 3.91 4.35 13.37
N ALA A 175 4.92 3.53 13.06
CA ALA A 175 5.85 3.80 11.96
C ALA A 175 5.14 3.85 10.58
N CYS A 176 4.06 3.09 10.41
CA CYS A 176 3.30 3.07 9.16
C CYS A 176 1.93 3.72 9.28
N HIS A 177 1.32 3.67 10.47
CA HIS A 177 -0.05 4.11 10.71
C HIS A 177 -0.16 5.51 11.30
N THR A 178 0.93 6.15 11.70
CA THR A 178 0.91 7.50 12.31
C THR A 178 1.91 8.44 11.64
N GLY A 179 1.69 9.74 11.80
CA GLY A 179 2.62 10.78 11.37
C GLY A 179 2.51 11.14 9.88
N PRO A 180 3.43 12.00 9.40
CA PRO A 180 3.37 12.56 8.05
C PRO A 180 3.64 11.51 6.96
N ALA A 181 4.39 10.45 7.28
CA ALA A 181 4.70 9.34 6.38
C ALA A 181 3.54 8.35 6.20
N ALA A 182 2.58 8.32 7.13
CA ALA A 182 1.44 7.42 7.08
C ALA A 182 0.56 7.74 5.86
N ARG A 183 0.21 6.70 5.11
CA ARG A 183 -0.73 6.82 3.99
C ARG A 183 -2.14 7.00 4.53
N GLU A 184 -2.96 7.74 3.80
CA GLU A 184 -4.29 8.14 4.27
C GLU A 184 -5.19 6.92 4.51
N GLU A 185 -5.09 5.93 3.62
CA GLU A 185 -5.93 4.73 3.62
C GLU A 185 -5.69 3.83 4.83
N ILE A 186 -4.53 3.96 5.50
CA ILE A 186 -4.17 3.16 6.67
C ILE A 186 -3.89 4.03 7.90
N ARG A 187 -4.11 5.35 7.83
CA ARG A 187 -3.78 6.25 8.93
C ARG A 187 -4.66 5.93 10.13
N CYS A 188 -4.02 5.82 11.29
CA CYS A 188 -4.68 5.64 12.57
C CYS A 188 -5.53 6.88 12.89
N SER A 189 -6.81 6.68 13.14
CA SER A 189 -7.72 7.77 13.56
C SER A 189 -7.61 8.12 15.04
N HIS A 190 -6.87 7.32 15.83
CA HIS A 190 -6.73 7.44 17.28
C HIS A 190 -5.25 7.21 17.69
N PRO A 191 -4.32 8.11 17.29
CA PRO A 191 -2.89 7.94 17.55
C PRO A 191 -2.53 7.97 19.04
N GLU A 192 -3.40 8.49 19.90
CA GLU A 192 -3.25 8.48 21.37
C GLU A 192 -3.31 7.07 21.96
N ARG A 193 -3.89 6.10 21.24
CA ARG A 193 -3.98 4.69 21.67
C ARG A 193 -2.74 3.91 21.29
N VAL A 194 -1.70 4.02 22.12
CA VAL A 194 -0.37 3.45 21.82
C VAL A 194 -0.29 1.92 21.89
N ARG A 195 -1.25 1.25 22.57
CA ARG A 195 -1.30 -0.22 22.69
C ARG A 195 -2.18 -0.84 21.60
N CYS A 196 -1.77 -0.74 20.33
CA CYS A 196 -2.60 -1.13 19.19
C CYS A 196 -3.13 -2.58 19.27
N ARG A 197 -2.28 -3.52 19.72
CA ARG A 197 -2.62 -4.95 19.85
C ARG A 197 -3.63 -5.29 20.95
N GLN A 198 -4.03 -4.31 21.76
CA GLN A 198 -5.14 -4.46 22.70
C GLN A 198 -6.48 -4.61 21.97
N CYS A 199 -6.63 -3.94 20.83
CA CYS A 199 -7.87 -3.94 20.05
C CYS A 199 -7.72 -4.58 18.67
N HIS A 200 -6.52 -4.46 18.07
CA HIS A 200 -6.24 -5.00 16.74
C HIS A 200 -5.58 -6.37 16.86
N VAL A 201 -6.27 -7.40 16.38
CA VAL A 201 -5.82 -8.79 16.45
C VAL A 201 -5.22 -9.23 15.10
N PRO A 202 -4.12 -10.00 15.06
CA PRO A 202 -3.57 -10.53 13.81
C PRO A 202 -4.54 -11.45 13.09
N ALA A 203 -4.61 -11.34 11.76
CA ALA A 203 -5.23 -12.37 10.95
C ALA A 203 -4.35 -13.62 10.94
N THR A 204 -4.92 -14.78 11.26
CA THR A 204 -4.24 -16.09 11.22
C THR A 204 -4.53 -16.86 9.94
N THR A 205 -5.56 -16.46 9.20
CA THR A 205 -5.95 -17.01 7.90
C THR A 205 -6.45 -15.91 6.99
N SER A 206 -6.23 -16.09 5.69
CA SER A 206 -6.83 -15.28 4.63
C SER A 206 -8.30 -15.62 4.38
N ASP A 207 -8.73 -16.80 4.81
CA ASP A 207 -9.98 -17.41 4.39
C ASP A 207 -11.14 -16.96 5.27
N THR A 208 -12.33 -16.96 4.68
CA THR A 208 -13.56 -16.76 5.45
C THR A 208 -14.03 -18.13 5.89
N PHE A 209 -14.08 -18.35 7.21
CA PHE A 209 -14.67 -19.58 7.74
C PHE A 209 -16.14 -19.65 7.28
N THR A 210 -16.46 -20.68 6.50
CA THR A 210 -17.83 -21.06 6.15
C THR A 210 -18.20 -22.28 6.99
N ARG A 211 -19.28 -22.16 7.77
CA ARG A 211 -19.83 -23.26 8.56
C ARG A 211 -20.58 -24.25 7.68
#